data_AF-A0A4Q4D0Z4-F1
#
_entry.id   AF-A0A4Q4D0Z4-F1
#
_cell.length_a   1.000
_cell.length_b   1.000
_cell.length_c   1.000
_cell.angle_alpha   90.00
_cell.angle_beta   90.00
_cell.angle_gamma   90.00
#
_symmetry.space_group_name_H-M   'P 1'
#
loop_
_entity.id
_entity.type
_entity.pdbx_description
1 polymer ?
#
loop_
_entity_poly.entity_id
_entity_poly.type
_entity_poly.pdbx_seq_one_letter_code
_entity_poly.pdbx_strand_id
1 'polypeptide(L)'
;VFDPSKVSYADLLKVFWENHDPTQGMRQGNDRGSQYRSIILTTTPEQQAEAEASKAAYQQQMTKAGYGEITTSIKPLEEYYYAEEAHQQYLVKNPFGYCPLHATGVSYA
;
A
#
# COMPACT_ATOMS: atom_id res chain seq x y z
N VAL A 1 -4.38 -9.20 8.95
CA VAL A 1 -4.12 -9.64 10.34
C VAL A 1 -2.73 -10.27 10.37
N PHE A 2 -1.93 -9.98 11.40
CA PHE A 2 -0.56 -10.46 11.51
C PHE A 2 -0.22 -10.75 12.98
N ASP A 3 0.88 -11.49 13.20
CA ASP A 3 1.43 -11.78 14.53
C ASP A 3 2.61 -10.82 14.80
N PRO A 4 2.48 -9.85 15.72
CA PRO A 4 3.52 -8.86 16.00
C PRO A 4 4.83 -9.46 16.53
N SER A 5 4.81 -10.70 17.04
CA SER A 5 6.03 -11.39 17.49
C SER A 5 6.88 -11.92 16.33
N LYS A 6 6.31 -12.01 15.12
CA LYS A 6 6.97 -12.54 13.92
C LYS A 6 7.21 -11.47 12.86
N VAL A 7 6.30 -10.52 12.73
CA VAL A 7 6.35 -9.45 11.72
C VAL A 7 5.91 -8.16 12.38
N SER A 8 6.72 -7.11 12.28
CA SER A 8 6.39 -5.79 12.81
C SER A 8 5.47 -5.01 11.87
N TYR A 9 4.82 -3.97 12.39
CA TYR A 9 4.04 -3.07 11.54
C TYR A 9 4.92 -2.34 10.50
N ALA A 10 6.16 -1.98 10.88
CA ALA A 10 7.14 -1.40 9.98
C ALA A 10 7.50 -2.33 8.80
N ASP A 11 7.57 -3.64 9.02
CA ASP A 11 7.79 -4.61 7.93
C ASP A 11 6.63 -4.62 6.93
N LEU A 12 5.39 -4.52 7.43
CA LEU A 12 4.20 -4.41 6.57
C LEU A 12 4.20 -3.10 5.77
N LEU A 13 4.59 -1.99 6.40
CA LEU A 13 4.72 -0.70 5.72
C LEU A 13 5.78 -0.75 4.62
N LYS A 14 6.94 -1.37 4.88
CA LYS A 14 7.97 -1.59 3.87
C LYS A 14 7.42 -2.33 2.65
N VAL A 15 6.75 -3.46 2.89
CA VAL A 15 6.13 -4.24 1.81
C VAL A 15 5.10 -3.39 1.06
N PHE A 16 4.26 -2.64 1.77
CA PHE A 16 3.29 -1.74 1.14
C PHE A 16 3.96 -0.73 0.20
N TRP A 17 4.98 -0.01 0.67
CA TRP A 17 5.65 1.05 -0.09
C TRP A 17 6.37 0.54 -1.34
N GLU A 18 6.97 -0.64 -1.26
CA GLU A 18 7.77 -1.22 -2.36
C GLU A 18 6.92 -1.93 -3.42
N ASN A 19 5.66 -2.28 -3.14
CA ASN A 19 4.83 -3.09 -4.03
C ASN A 19 3.85 -2.31 -4.93
N HIS A 20 3.89 -0.97 -4.94
CA HIS A 20 3.07 -0.15 -5.82
C HIS A 20 3.70 1.23 -6.09
N ASP A 21 3.10 2.03 -6.98
CA ASP A 21 3.44 3.44 -7.15
C ASP A 21 2.50 4.33 -6.31
N PRO A 22 2.98 4.92 -5.21
CA PRO A 22 2.17 5.76 -4.32
C PRO A 22 1.95 7.19 -4.83
N THR A 23 2.46 7.56 -6.01
CA THR A 23 2.41 8.94 -6.54
C THR A 23 1.33 9.17 -7.62
N GLN A 24 0.55 8.13 -7.93
CA GLN A 24 -0.36 8.15 -9.08
C GLN A 24 -1.77 8.69 -8.80
N GLY A 25 -2.10 8.98 -7.53
CA GLY A 25 -3.40 9.52 -7.15
C GLY A 25 -4.53 8.50 -7.35
N MET A 26 -5.50 8.84 -8.20
CA MET A 26 -6.69 8.03 -8.47
C MET A 26 -6.45 6.99 -9.58
N ARG A 27 -5.30 6.31 -9.50
CA ARG A 27 -4.82 5.32 -10.49
C ARG A 27 -3.75 4.42 -9.88
N GLN A 28 -3.65 3.20 -10.38
CA GLN A 28 -2.47 2.35 -10.21
C GLN A 28 -2.13 1.69 -11.55
N GLY A 29 -0.98 2.06 -12.14
CA GLY A 29 -0.60 1.71 -13.49
C GLY A 29 -1.70 1.96 -14.53
N ASN A 30 -2.21 0.89 -15.14
CA ASN A 30 -3.28 1.00 -16.15
C ASN A 30 -4.68 1.09 -15.53
N ASP A 31 -4.83 0.77 -14.24
CA ASP A 31 -6.10 0.77 -13.54
C ASP A 31 -6.46 2.17 -13.07
N ARG A 32 -7.46 2.79 -13.72
CA ARG A 32 -7.89 4.18 -13.47
C ARG A 32 -9.18 4.23 -12.67
N GLY A 33 -9.19 5.08 -11.64
CA GLY A 33 -10.35 5.29 -10.78
C GLY A 33 -9.95 5.44 -9.32
N SER A 34 -10.79 6.11 -8.54
CA SER A 34 -10.52 6.36 -7.12
C SER A 34 -10.41 5.07 -6.31
N GLN A 35 -11.05 3.97 -6.75
CA GLN A 35 -10.95 2.65 -6.14
C GLN A 35 -9.53 2.03 -6.19
N TYR A 36 -8.64 2.53 -7.06
CA TYR A 36 -7.27 2.05 -7.21
C TYR A 36 -6.23 2.95 -6.51
N ARG A 37 -6.68 3.94 -5.74
CA ARG A 37 -5.78 4.87 -5.04
C ARG A 37 -4.97 4.16 -3.95
N SER A 38 -3.77 4.67 -3.71
CA SER A 38 -2.96 4.26 -2.56
C SER A 38 -3.61 4.72 -1.24
N ILE A 39 -3.79 3.80 -0.29
CA ILE A 39 -4.40 4.09 1.01
C ILE A 39 -3.86 3.15 2.10
N ILE A 40 -3.64 3.70 3.30
CA ILE A 40 -3.37 2.96 4.54
C ILE A 40 -4.53 3.24 5.49
N LEU A 41 -5.22 2.18 5.92
CA LEU A 41 -6.27 2.25 6.93
C LEU A 41 -5.74 1.68 8.25
N THR A 42 -5.69 2.53 9.28
CA THR A 42 -5.07 2.21 10.57
C THR A 42 -6.10 1.78 11.60
N THR A 43 -5.70 0.93 12.54
CA THR A 43 -6.60 0.41 13.60
C THR A 43 -6.27 0.97 14.98
N THR A 44 -5.10 1.60 15.15
CA THR A 44 -4.69 2.25 16.39
C THR A 44 -3.99 3.59 16.11
N PRO A 45 -3.95 4.51 17.09
CA PRO A 45 -3.20 5.76 16.97
C PRO A 45 -1.70 5.56 16.72
N GLU A 46 -1.10 4.51 17.28
CA GLU A 46 0.31 4.18 17.09
C GLU A 46 0.59 3.81 15.62
N GLN A 47 -0.30 3.00 15.01
CA GLN A 47 -0.21 2.69 13.58
C GLN A 47 -0.36 3.95 12.71
N GLN A 48 -1.24 4.87 13.09
CA GLN A 48 -1.37 6.16 12.39
C GLN A 48 -0.06 6.93 12.39
N ALA A 49 0.55 7.10 13.58
CA ALA A 49 1.82 7.81 13.71
C ALA A 49 2.96 7.12 12.95
N GLU A 50 3.08 5.79 13.05
CA GLU A 50 4.09 5.02 12.32
C GLU A 50 3.89 5.09 10.80
N ALA A 51 2.65 5.02 10.31
CA ALA A 51 2.34 5.14 8.89
C ALA A 51 2.68 6.54 8.36
N GLU A 52 2.35 7.60 9.09
CA GLU A 52 2.70 8.98 8.72
C GLU A 52 4.22 9.20 8.69
N ALA A 53 4.94 8.70 9.70
CA ALA A 53 6.40 8.74 9.72
C ALA A 53 7.01 7.97 8.54
N SER A 54 6.48 6.79 8.22
CA SER A 54 6.94 5.98 7.08
C SER A 54 6.69 6.67 5.74
N LYS A 55 5.56 7.36 5.57
CA LYS A 55 5.26 8.16 4.37
C LYS A 55 6.28 9.28 4.20
N ALA A 56 6.60 10.00 5.29
CA ALA A 56 7.59 11.07 5.25
C ALA A 56 8.99 10.54 4.89
N ALA A 57 9.38 9.38 5.42
CA ALA A 57 10.64 8.73 5.09
C ALA A 57 10.69 8.29 3.62
N TYR A 58 9.64 7.62 3.13
CA TYR A 58 9.60 7.10 1.77
C TYR A 58 9.49 8.21 0.72
N GLN A 59 8.82 9.33 1.04
CA GLN A 59 8.78 10.52 0.18
C GLN A 59 10.19 10.98 -0.20
N GLN A 60 11.15 10.92 0.71
CA GLN A 60 12.53 11.32 0.43
C GLN A 60 13.16 10.41 -0.64
N GLN A 61 12.88 9.11 -0.60
CA GLN A 61 13.39 8.16 -1.60
C GLN A 61 12.70 8.35 -2.95
N MET A 62 11.38 8.54 -2.95
CA MET A 62 10.60 8.82 -4.15
C MET A 62 11.07 10.09 -4.85
N THR A 63 11.30 11.17 -4.10
CA THR A 63 11.84 12.42 -4.64
C THR A 63 13.24 12.25 -5.22
N LYS A 64 14.14 11.52 -4.54
CA LYS A 64 15.48 11.21 -5.06
C LYS A 64 15.42 10.41 -6.36
N ALA A 65 14.45 9.51 -6.49
CA ALA A 65 14.20 8.72 -7.68
C ALA A 65 13.47 9.48 -8.81
N GLY A 66 13.13 10.75 -8.61
CA GLY A 66 12.46 11.60 -9.61
C GLY A 66 10.95 11.43 -9.69
N TYR A 67 10.33 10.76 -8.71
CA TYR A 67 8.89 10.67 -8.60
C TYR A 67 8.29 11.92 -7.93
N GLY A 68 6.98 12.10 -8.13
CA GLY A 68 6.21 13.18 -7.53
C GLY A 68 5.92 13.00 -6.05
N GLU A 69 4.99 13.80 -5.56
CA GLU A 69 4.50 13.70 -4.19
C GLU A 69 3.64 12.45 -3.97
N ILE A 70 3.81 11.81 -2.81
CA ILE A 70 3.05 10.65 -2.38
C ILE A 70 1.60 11.06 -2.10
N THR A 71 0.71 10.46 -2.87
CA THR A 71 -0.74 10.66 -2.82
C THR A 71 -1.46 9.72 -1.84
N THR A 72 -0.73 8.83 -1.15
CA THR A 72 -1.28 7.87 -0.19
C THR A 72 -2.10 8.58 0.89
N SER A 73 -3.36 8.17 1.03
CA SER A 73 -4.24 8.58 2.13
C SER A 73 -3.99 7.71 3.35
N ILE A 74 -3.83 8.31 4.53
CA ILE A 74 -3.63 7.59 5.79
C ILE A 74 -4.73 8.03 6.75
N LYS A 75 -5.62 7.12 7.14
CA LYS A 75 -6.73 7.44 8.04
C LYS A 75 -7.17 6.23 8.87
N PRO A 76 -7.89 6.44 9.99
CA PRO A 76 -8.48 5.34 10.74
C PRO A 76 -9.45 4.52 9.88
N LEU A 77 -9.46 3.20 10.11
CA LEU A 77 -10.47 2.31 9.56
C LEU A 77 -11.82 2.59 10.22
N GLU A 78 -12.82 2.92 9.41
CA GLU A 78 -14.21 3.06 9.86
C GLU A 78 -14.92 1.71 9.72
N GLU A 79 -15.10 1.26 8.48
CA GLU A 79 -15.74 0.00 8.14
C GLU A 79 -14.98 -0.72 7.01
N TYR A 80 -15.06 -2.04 7.01
CA TYR A 80 -14.49 -2.89 5.96
C TYR A 80 -15.57 -3.82 5.41
N TYR A 81 -15.80 -3.74 4.09
CA TYR A 81 -16.74 -4.59 3.39
C TYR A 81 -15.97 -5.68 2.64
N TYR A 82 -16.35 -6.94 2.85
CA TYR A 82 -15.79 -8.03 2.09
C TYR A 82 -16.22 -7.93 0.62
N ALA A 83 -15.25 -8.05 -0.28
CA ALA A 83 -15.52 -8.35 -1.68
C ALA A 83 -16.07 -9.78 -1.82
N GLU A 84 -16.72 -10.04 -2.95
CA GLU A 84 -17.31 -11.33 -3.30
C GLU A 84 -16.26 -12.46 -3.24
N GLU A 85 -16.73 -13.69 -3.00
CA GLU A 85 -15.86 -14.87 -2.81
C GLU A 85 -14.88 -15.12 -3.97
N ALA A 86 -15.28 -14.76 -5.20
CA ALA A 86 -14.45 -14.88 -6.39
C ALA A 86 -13.15 -14.04 -6.30
N HIS A 87 -13.18 -12.91 -5.58
CA HIS A 87 -12.02 -12.04 -5.38
C HIS A 87 -11.11 -12.54 -4.25
N GLN A 88 -11.66 -13.27 -3.28
CA GLN A 88 -10.92 -13.78 -2.14
C GLN A 88 -9.89 -14.83 -2.58
N GLN A 89 -8.62 -14.57 -2.30
CA GLN A 89 -7.47 -15.43 -2.66
C GLN A 89 -7.42 -15.76 -4.18
N TYR A 90 -7.89 -14.84 -5.04
CA TYR A 90 -7.99 -15.05 -6.48
C TYR A 90 -6.68 -15.57 -7.11
N LEU A 91 -5.52 -15.02 -6.74
CA LEU A 91 -4.22 -15.42 -7.30
C LEU A 91 -3.70 -16.78 -6.78
N VAL A 92 -4.18 -17.22 -5.60
CA VAL A 92 -3.91 -18.59 -5.13
C VAL A 92 -4.77 -19.58 -5.92
N LYS A 93 -6.04 -19.21 -6.18
CA LYS A 93 -6.97 -20.00 -7.00
C LYS A 93 -6.56 -20.03 -8.47
N ASN A 94 -5.94 -18.96 -8.96
CA ASN A 94 -5.50 -18.78 -10.34
C ASN A 94 -4.01 -18.35 -10.36
N PRO A 95 -3.06 -19.30 -10.27
CA PRO A 95 -1.62 -18.98 -10.22
C PRO A 95 -1.09 -18.22 -11.44
N PHE A 96 -1.77 -18.35 -12.59
CA PHE A 96 -1.49 -17.60 -13.82
C PHE A 96 -2.48 -16.45 -14.05
N GLY A 97 -3.21 -16.07 -13.01
CA GLY A 97 -4.17 -14.98 -13.05
C GLY A 97 -3.48 -13.63 -13.23
N TYR A 98 -4.24 -12.67 -13.74
CA TYR A 98 -3.75 -11.32 -13.95
C TYR A 98 -3.54 -10.59 -12.61
N CYS A 99 -2.31 -10.17 -12.37
CA CYS A 99 -1.97 -9.18 -11.34
C CYS A 99 -0.90 -8.26 -11.90
N PRO A 100 -1.21 -6.98 -12.15
CA PRO A 100 -0.19 -6.08 -12.61
C PRO A 100 0.60 -5.58 -11.39
N LEU A 101 1.83 -6.07 -11.24
CA LEU A 101 2.75 -5.52 -10.24
C LEU A 101 3.16 -4.12 -10.69
N HIS A 102 2.79 -3.11 -9.91
CA HIS A 102 3.04 -1.71 -10.23
C HIS A 102 4.12 -1.08 -9.34
N ALA A 103 5.05 -1.90 -8.85
CA ALA A 103 6.19 -1.46 -8.06
C ALA A 103 7.04 -0.44 -8.83
N THR A 104 7.53 0.58 -8.12
CA THR A 104 8.43 1.60 -8.67
C THR A 104 9.88 1.12 -8.76
N GLY A 105 10.22 0.05 -8.03
CA GLY A 105 11.60 -0.42 -7.85
C GLY A 105 12.43 0.43 -6.88
N VAL A 106 11.81 1.43 -6.23
CA VAL A 106 12.46 2.24 -5.20
C VAL A 106 12.47 1.47 -3.88
N SER A 107 13.63 1.38 -3.23
CA SER A 107 13.77 0.72 -1.92
C SER A 107 13.30 1.64 -0.80
N TYR A 108 12.63 1.07 0.21
CA TYR A 108 12.21 1.78 1.42
C TYR A 108 13.39 2.19 2.31
N ALA A 109 14.55 1.52 2.16
CA ALA A 109 15.82 1.83 2.82
C ALA A 109 17.02 1.54 1.92
#